data_AF-A0A939U982-F1
#
_entry.id   AF-A0A939U982-F1
#
_cell.length_a   1.000
_cell.length_b   1.000
_cell.length_c   1.000
_cell.angle_alpha   90.00
_cell.angle_beta   90.00
_cell.angle_gamma   90.00
#
_symmetry.space_group_name_H-M   'P 1'
#
loop_
_entity.id
_entity.type
_entity.pdbx_description
1 polymer ?
#
loop_
_entity_poly.entity_id
_entity_poly.type
_entity_poly.pdbx_seq_one_letter_code
_entity_poly.pdbx_strand_id
1 'polypeptide(L)'
;KQAIADQTTSLASKIDLIDQAVQDSLASSQAAQALLQQAFAALDSTTSARLDTLSAVMNRQTTALWAKLELIELAVRDSLLNTQGAIGQIETAIASLSTALASTDPNTTSVLNSLNALKTRLDTDIATALANIFSAINGLTNYSDILAAIQNTLEELLPLKNNGHAYVDLGMRDANGKSVFWATCNVGAENPEDYGDYFAWGDTEPNYQSIADDGTVTWKTGKVGFFWESYRWVEDGQDRWKRITKYTFADNDKDGTWWYEGDTFKGDNRDGVEHRDFASYNYEHDAARANWKGNWRTPTDAEWTWLRDDKNCKWEWQVDYNGAKGMLVTSNINGKVIFLPAAGYWLTDNLHATGFWGNYWSSCLGEEVLYARILYIYSGGEHGNHGMSSNRRCLGYSVRPVINK
;
A
#
# COMPACT_ATOMS: atom_id res chain seq x y z
N LYS A 1 -47.41 -50.99 23.89
CA LYS A 1 -46.23 -51.36 24.71
C LYS A 1 -44.95 -51.40 23.87
N GLN A 2 -44.89 -52.14 22.75
CA GLN A 2 -43.72 -52.18 21.88
C GLN A 2 -43.27 -50.81 21.34
N ALA A 3 -44.17 -50.03 20.74
CA ALA A 3 -43.83 -48.70 20.21
C ALA A 3 -43.28 -47.71 21.25
N ILE A 4 -43.70 -47.83 22.52
CA ILE A 4 -43.19 -47.01 23.63
C ILE A 4 -41.77 -47.45 24.01
N ALA A 5 -41.51 -48.77 24.03
CA ALA A 5 -40.18 -49.32 24.25
C ALA A 5 -39.21 -48.94 23.12
N ASP A 6 -39.66 -48.99 21.86
CA ASP A 6 -38.84 -48.59 20.70
C ASP A 6 -38.51 -47.09 20.75
N GLN A 7 -39.47 -46.23 21.12
CA GLN A 7 -39.22 -44.80 21.33
C GLN A 7 -38.28 -44.53 22.50
N THR A 8 -38.38 -45.30 23.59
CA THR A 8 -37.51 -45.15 24.77
C THR A 8 -36.06 -45.51 24.41
N THR A 9 -35.87 -46.60 23.66
CA THR A 9 -34.55 -47.00 23.13
C THR A 9 -34.00 -45.95 22.15
N SER A 10 -34.83 -45.43 21.25
CA SER A 10 -34.42 -44.39 20.30
C SER A 10 -34.02 -43.08 21.00
N LEU A 11 -34.71 -42.70 22.08
CA LEU A 11 -34.39 -41.51 22.85
C LEU A 11 -33.07 -41.67 23.61
N ALA A 12 -32.82 -42.84 24.20
CA ALA A 12 -31.54 -43.13 24.85
C ALA A 12 -30.36 -42.99 23.88
N SER A 13 -30.45 -43.60 22.69
CA SER A 13 -29.38 -43.46 21.68
C SER A 13 -29.17 -42.02 21.20
N LYS A 14 -30.25 -41.22 21.10
CA LYS A 14 -30.11 -39.79 20.74
C LYS A 14 -29.45 -38.98 21.87
N ILE A 15 -29.72 -39.32 23.12
CA ILE A 15 -29.06 -38.69 24.29
C ILE A 15 -27.56 -39.01 24.29
N ASP A 16 -27.17 -40.27 24.05
CA ASP A 16 -25.76 -40.66 23.98
C ASP A 16 -25.01 -39.92 22.85
N LEU A 17 -25.64 -39.77 21.69
CA LEU A 17 -25.08 -39.01 20.56
C LEU A 17 -24.95 -37.52 20.87
N ILE A 18 -25.91 -36.95 21.59
CA ILE A 18 -25.85 -35.55 22.03
C ILE A 18 -24.72 -35.37 23.05
N ASP A 19 -24.58 -36.27 24.02
CA ASP A 19 -23.51 -36.21 25.01
C ASP A 19 -22.14 -36.33 24.36
N GLN A 20 -21.97 -37.25 23.40
CA GLN A 20 -20.72 -37.37 22.65
C GLN A 20 -20.42 -36.10 21.84
N ALA A 21 -21.41 -35.56 21.13
CA ALA A 21 -21.24 -34.33 20.36
C ALA A 21 -20.90 -33.12 21.26
N VAL A 22 -21.46 -33.05 22.47
CA VAL A 22 -21.14 -32.01 23.46
C VAL A 22 -19.70 -32.16 23.97
N GLN A 23 -19.26 -33.39 24.26
CA GLN A 23 -17.88 -33.65 24.70
C GLN A 23 -16.86 -33.32 23.60
N ASP A 24 -17.14 -33.70 22.36
CA ASP A 24 -16.27 -33.41 21.21
C ASP A 24 -16.19 -31.90 20.96
N SER A 25 -17.32 -31.19 21.07
CA SER A 25 -17.36 -29.72 20.96
C SER A 25 -16.58 -29.02 22.07
N LEU A 26 -16.68 -29.51 23.32
CA LEU A 26 -15.94 -28.96 24.45
C LEU A 26 -14.42 -29.18 24.30
N ALA A 27 -13.99 -30.37 23.88
CA ALA A 27 -12.59 -30.68 23.63
C ALA A 27 -11.99 -29.80 22.52
N SER A 28 -12.75 -29.60 21.43
CA SER A 28 -12.36 -28.69 20.34
C SER A 28 -12.21 -27.24 20.82
N SER A 29 -13.13 -26.76 21.66
CA SER A 29 -13.06 -25.41 22.25
C SER A 29 -11.85 -25.22 23.16
N GLN A 30 -11.50 -26.22 23.98
CA GLN A 30 -10.32 -26.17 24.84
C GLN A 30 -9.00 -26.16 24.04
N ALA A 31 -8.92 -26.92 22.95
CA ALA A 31 -7.77 -26.91 22.05
C ALA A 31 -7.58 -25.53 21.39
N ALA A 32 -8.66 -24.88 20.97
CA ALA A 32 -8.61 -23.53 20.42
C ALA A 32 -8.11 -22.50 21.46
N GLN A 33 -8.54 -22.61 22.72
CA GLN A 33 -8.05 -21.75 23.81
C GLN A 33 -6.54 -21.92 24.08
N ALA A 34 -6.02 -23.14 24.03
CA ALA A 34 -4.60 -23.42 24.22
C ALA A 34 -3.73 -22.80 23.10
N LEU A 35 -4.19 -22.89 21.84
CA LEU A 35 -3.53 -22.26 20.69
C LEU A 35 -3.52 -20.73 20.80
N LEU A 36 -4.63 -20.14 21.24
CA LEU A 36 -4.70 -18.70 21.49
C LEU A 36 -3.72 -18.26 22.58
N GLN A 37 -3.62 -19.01 23.69
CA GLN A 37 -2.66 -18.69 24.75
C GLN A 37 -1.20 -18.78 24.26
N GLN A 38 -0.87 -19.79 23.45
CA GLN A 38 0.46 -19.91 22.85
C GLN A 38 0.75 -18.76 21.87
N ALA A 39 -0.23 -18.37 21.05
CA ALA A 39 -0.11 -17.24 20.14
C ALA A 39 0.11 -15.92 20.90
N PHE A 40 -0.60 -15.70 22.02
CA PHE A 40 -0.41 -14.51 22.86
C PHE A 40 0.98 -14.49 23.51
N ALA A 41 1.46 -15.61 24.05
CA ALA A 41 2.80 -15.69 24.64
C ALA A 41 3.92 -15.43 23.61
N ALA A 42 3.77 -15.96 22.39
CA ALA A 42 4.71 -15.71 21.29
C ALA A 42 4.71 -14.26 20.81
N LEU A 43 3.55 -13.60 20.81
CA LEU A 43 3.43 -12.18 20.48
C LEU A 43 4.14 -11.29 21.51
N ASP A 44 3.99 -11.61 22.80
CA ASP A 44 4.61 -10.89 23.91
C ASP A 44 6.14 -11.02 23.90
N SER A 45 6.67 -12.24 23.74
CA SER A 45 8.12 -12.46 23.63
C SER A 45 8.74 -11.75 22.44
N THR A 46 8.03 -11.72 21.31
CA THR A 46 8.48 -11.02 20.09
C THR A 46 8.44 -9.50 20.27
N THR A 47 7.43 -8.98 20.96
CA THR A 47 7.30 -7.55 21.25
C THR A 47 8.40 -7.09 22.22
N SER A 48 8.71 -7.88 23.25
CA SER A 48 9.81 -7.62 24.17
C SER A 48 11.17 -7.60 23.45
N ALA A 49 11.45 -8.60 22.61
CA ALA A 49 12.71 -8.64 21.84
C ALA A 49 12.85 -7.45 20.87
N ARG A 50 11.74 -6.98 20.30
CA ARG A 50 11.70 -5.77 19.47
C ARG A 50 11.96 -4.50 20.29
N LEU A 51 11.40 -4.39 21.48
CA LEU A 51 11.62 -3.27 22.40
C LEU A 51 13.08 -3.21 22.87
N ASP A 52 13.70 -4.38 23.11
CA ASP A 52 15.11 -4.49 23.45
C ASP A 52 16.01 -4.04 22.29
N THR A 53 15.66 -4.44 21.07
CA THR A 53 16.36 -4.00 19.86
C THR A 53 16.23 -2.50 19.66
N LEU A 54 15.03 -1.93 19.86
CA LEU A 54 14.79 -0.50 19.77
C LEU A 54 15.62 0.26 20.83
N SER A 55 15.66 -0.24 22.05
CA SER A 55 16.47 0.31 23.15
C SER A 55 17.96 0.25 22.84
N ALA A 56 18.45 -0.84 22.25
CA ALA A 56 19.83 -0.98 21.83
C ALA A 56 20.22 0.01 20.71
N VAL A 57 19.32 0.22 19.74
CA VAL A 57 19.52 1.19 18.65
C VAL A 57 19.50 2.62 19.18
N MET A 58 18.55 2.97 20.05
CA MET A 58 18.50 4.30 20.69
C MET A 58 19.78 4.58 21.48
N ASN A 59 20.22 3.63 22.31
CA ASN A 59 21.45 3.79 23.10
C ASN A 59 22.68 4.00 22.19
N ARG A 60 22.78 3.24 21.09
CA ARG A 60 23.88 3.42 20.11
C ARG A 60 23.85 4.82 19.49
N GLN A 61 22.68 5.35 19.15
CA GLN A 61 22.53 6.72 18.62
C GLN A 61 22.92 7.77 19.66
N THR A 62 22.50 7.61 20.91
CA THR A 62 22.90 8.49 22.01
C THR A 62 24.43 8.52 22.12
N THR A 63 25.11 7.37 22.15
CA THR A 63 26.58 7.32 22.19
C THR A 63 27.25 7.99 20.98
N ALA A 64 26.71 7.78 19.78
CA ALA A 64 27.25 8.41 18.56
C ALA A 64 27.07 9.93 18.56
N LEU A 65 25.96 10.45 19.10
CA LEU A 65 25.73 11.89 19.25
C LEU A 65 26.71 12.51 20.26
N TRP A 66 26.96 11.81 21.37
CA TRP A 66 27.97 12.20 22.35
C TRP A 66 29.37 12.31 21.74
N ALA A 67 29.80 11.33 20.96
CA ALA A 67 31.10 11.39 20.27
C ALA A 67 31.19 12.56 19.28
N LYS A 68 30.08 12.90 18.61
CA LYS A 68 30.03 14.08 17.72
C LYS A 68 30.09 15.40 18.50
N LEU A 69 29.41 15.49 19.64
CA LEU A 69 29.48 16.64 20.54
C LEU A 69 30.90 16.85 21.05
N GLU A 70 31.62 15.78 21.38
CA GLU A 70 33.02 15.83 21.81
C GLU A 70 33.94 16.38 20.71
N LEU A 71 33.76 15.93 19.45
CA LEU A 71 34.52 16.46 18.31
C LEU A 71 34.23 17.95 18.06
N ILE A 72 32.99 18.39 18.24
CA ILE A 72 32.61 19.81 18.15
C ILE A 72 33.26 20.61 19.27
N GLU A 73 33.23 20.10 20.52
CA GLU A 73 33.87 20.77 21.65
C GLU A 73 35.38 20.94 21.43
N LEU A 74 36.06 19.90 20.94
CA LEU A 74 37.48 19.95 20.61
C LEU A 74 37.78 20.98 19.50
N ALA A 75 37.02 20.96 18.40
CA ALA A 75 37.22 21.90 17.30
C ALA A 75 36.98 23.36 17.72
N VAL A 76 35.98 23.61 18.57
CA VAL A 76 35.70 24.95 19.12
C VAL A 76 36.81 25.41 20.07
N ARG A 77 37.32 24.51 20.94
CA ARG A 77 38.44 24.80 21.85
C ARG A 77 39.72 25.15 21.09
N ASP A 78 40.08 24.37 20.08
CA ASP A 78 41.27 24.62 19.26
C ASP A 78 41.16 25.96 18.51
N SER A 79 39.98 26.29 18.00
CA SER A 79 39.72 27.59 17.37
C SER A 79 39.88 28.77 18.36
N LEU A 80 39.30 28.65 19.56
CA LEU A 80 39.45 29.65 20.63
C LEU A 80 40.92 29.84 21.03
N LEU A 81 41.70 28.76 21.17
CA LEU A 81 43.13 28.80 21.49
C LEU A 81 43.94 29.53 20.41
N ASN A 82 43.66 29.25 19.13
CA ASN A 82 44.31 29.96 18.02
C ASN A 82 43.96 31.46 18.02
N THR A 83 42.70 31.79 18.29
CA THR A 83 42.24 33.19 18.38
C THR A 83 42.93 33.92 19.55
N GLN A 84 43.09 33.26 20.68
CA GLN A 84 43.82 33.79 21.84
C GLN A 84 45.31 34.02 21.54
N GLY A 85 45.94 33.12 20.78
CA GLY A 85 47.30 33.30 20.28
C GLY A 85 47.44 34.53 19.36
N ALA A 86 46.47 34.72 18.44
CA ALA A 86 46.42 35.90 17.58
C ALA A 86 46.22 37.20 18.39
N ILE A 87 45.36 37.18 19.42
CA ILE A 87 45.17 38.32 20.33
C ILE A 87 46.48 38.65 21.07
N GLY A 88 47.19 37.65 21.61
CA GLY A 88 48.48 37.89 22.28
C GLY A 88 49.57 38.46 21.35
N GLN A 89 49.57 38.04 20.08
CA GLN A 89 50.44 38.65 19.05
C GLN A 89 50.04 40.10 18.76
N ILE A 90 48.74 40.41 18.71
CA ILE A 90 48.23 41.77 18.55
C ILE A 90 48.62 42.65 19.74
N GLU A 91 48.46 42.16 20.98
CA GLU A 91 48.88 42.88 22.20
C GLU A 91 50.37 43.21 22.19
N THR A 92 51.21 42.23 21.78
CA THR A 92 52.66 42.41 21.62
C THR A 92 53.00 43.44 20.54
N ALA A 93 52.29 43.39 19.41
CA ALA A 93 52.47 44.34 18.31
C ALA A 93 52.04 45.76 18.73
N ILE A 94 50.93 45.91 19.46
CA ILE A 94 50.47 47.18 20.02
C ILE A 94 51.52 47.75 21.00
N ALA A 95 52.07 46.93 21.90
CA ALA A 95 53.12 47.36 22.82
C ALA A 95 54.39 47.84 22.07
N SER A 96 54.77 47.13 21.01
CA SER A 96 55.89 47.50 20.14
C SER A 96 55.62 48.79 19.37
N LEU A 97 54.40 48.97 18.85
CA LEU A 97 53.94 50.18 18.19
C LEU A 97 53.90 51.38 19.15
N SER A 98 53.41 51.20 20.39
CA SER A 98 53.43 52.23 21.43
C SER A 98 54.85 52.67 21.77
N THR A 99 55.80 51.74 21.77
CA THR A 99 57.23 52.03 21.98
C THR A 99 57.83 52.78 20.79
N ALA A 100 57.49 52.40 19.56
CA ALA A 100 57.97 53.04 18.34
C ALA A 100 57.37 54.45 18.10
N LEU A 101 56.11 54.66 18.50
CA LEU A 101 55.39 55.94 18.38
C LEU A 101 55.98 57.04 19.30
N ALA A 102 56.79 56.66 20.30
CA ALA A 102 57.53 57.62 21.12
C ALA A 102 58.62 58.40 20.33
N SER A 103 58.83 58.11 19.05
CA SER A 103 59.79 58.77 18.15
C SER A 103 59.15 59.16 16.81
N THR A 104 59.15 60.45 16.48
CA THR A 104 58.48 61.16 15.38
C THR A 104 58.96 60.84 13.93
N ASP A 105 58.03 60.90 12.95
CA ASP A 105 58.18 60.93 11.44
C ASP A 105 58.37 59.56 10.70
N PRO A 106 58.61 59.47 9.38
CA PRO A 106 57.81 59.04 8.19
C PRO A 106 57.08 57.66 8.17
N ASN A 107 56.93 56.99 9.32
CA ASN A 107 56.46 55.60 9.44
C ASN A 107 54.94 55.33 9.25
N THR A 108 54.11 56.35 9.07
CA THR A 108 52.63 56.18 8.97
C THR A 108 52.19 55.34 7.77
N THR A 109 52.89 55.41 6.64
CA THR A 109 52.61 54.57 5.45
C THR A 109 52.96 53.11 5.66
N SER A 110 54.06 52.82 6.36
CA SER A 110 54.48 51.44 6.69
C SER A 110 53.50 50.77 7.65
N VAL A 111 53.00 51.53 8.64
CA VAL A 111 51.96 51.07 9.57
C VAL A 111 50.65 50.78 8.84
N LEU A 112 50.21 51.64 7.92
CA LEU A 112 49.00 51.42 7.13
C LEU A 112 49.09 50.16 6.26
N ASN A 113 50.24 49.93 5.62
CA ASN A 113 50.49 48.71 4.84
C ASN A 113 50.46 47.45 5.72
N SER A 114 51.03 47.53 6.93
CA SER A 114 51.03 46.43 7.89
C SER A 114 49.62 46.13 8.42
N LEU A 115 48.81 47.17 8.66
CA LEU A 115 47.41 47.05 9.08
C LEU A 115 46.55 46.41 7.99
N ASN A 116 46.75 46.80 6.73
CA ASN A 116 46.04 46.20 5.59
C ASN A 116 46.44 44.73 5.38
N ALA A 117 47.73 44.39 5.50
CA ALA A 117 48.18 43.00 5.43
C ALA A 117 47.56 42.13 6.54
N LEU A 118 47.45 42.70 7.75
CA LEU A 118 46.79 42.03 8.87
C LEU A 118 45.29 41.81 8.60
N LYS A 119 44.60 42.82 8.06
CA LYS A 119 43.19 42.71 7.67
C LYS A 119 42.98 41.62 6.63
N THR A 120 43.80 41.58 5.59
CA THR A 120 43.71 40.54 4.54
C THR A 120 43.92 39.14 5.10
N ARG A 121 44.89 38.98 6.02
CA ARG A 121 45.12 37.68 6.67
C ARG A 121 43.93 37.26 7.53
N LEU A 122 43.38 38.18 8.33
CA LEU A 122 42.19 37.92 9.15
C LEU A 122 40.97 37.53 8.29
N ASP A 123 40.73 38.25 7.18
CA ASP A 123 39.65 37.94 6.25
C ASP A 123 39.82 36.53 5.63
N THR A 124 41.08 36.14 5.34
CA THR A 124 41.41 34.81 4.80
C THR A 124 41.16 33.70 5.83
N ASP A 125 41.64 33.88 7.05
CA ASP A 125 41.50 32.89 8.12
C ASP A 125 40.02 32.65 8.47
N ILE A 126 39.20 33.72 8.50
CA ILE A 126 37.76 33.62 8.70
C ILE A 126 37.09 32.84 7.54
N ALA A 127 37.44 33.14 6.29
CA ALA A 127 36.87 32.47 5.13
C ALA A 127 37.19 30.96 5.13
N THR A 128 38.42 30.58 5.47
CA THR A 128 38.82 29.17 5.59
C THR A 128 38.07 28.47 6.73
N ALA A 129 37.93 29.10 7.89
CA ALA A 129 37.18 28.54 9.01
C ALA A 129 35.70 28.29 8.66
N LEU A 130 35.05 29.26 7.99
CA LEU A 130 33.67 29.12 7.53
C LEU A 130 33.51 28.00 6.49
N ALA A 131 34.45 27.86 5.55
CA ALA A 131 34.42 26.78 4.57
C ALA A 131 34.54 25.38 5.21
N ASN A 132 35.42 25.24 6.20
CA ASN A 132 35.58 23.99 6.95
C ASN A 132 34.32 23.63 7.75
N ILE A 133 33.70 24.62 8.39
CA ILE A 133 32.42 24.44 9.11
C ILE A 133 31.31 24.00 8.14
N PHE A 134 31.20 24.67 6.99
CA PHE A 134 30.18 24.35 5.99
C PHE A 134 30.37 22.93 5.42
N SER A 135 31.62 22.52 5.17
CA SER A 135 31.95 21.16 4.73
C SER A 135 31.59 20.12 5.80
N ALA A 136 31.92 20.38 7.07
CA ALA A 136 31.57 19.51 8.19
C ALA A 136 30.05 19.38 8.37
N ILE A 137 29.30 20.49 8.27
CA ILE A 137 27.83 20.50 8.34
C ILE A 137 27.23 19.69 7.19
N ASN A 138 27.71 19.88 5.95
CA ASN A 138 27.22 19.13 4.80
C ASN A 138 27.52 17.62 4.88
N GLY A 139 28.62 17.23 5.54
CA GLY A 139 28.90 15.84 5.86
C GLY A 139 27.97 15.23 6.92
N LEU A 140 27.28 16.05 7.71
CA LEU A 140 26.29 15.60 8.71
C LEU A 140 24.89 15.40 8.13
N THR A 141 24.59 15.89 6.93
CA THR A 141 23.23 15.97 6.33
C THR A 141 22.60 14.64 5.91
N ASN A 142 23.19 13.49 6.25
CA ASN A 142 22.65 12.18 5.88
C ASN A 142 21.35 11.80 6.63
N TYR A 143 20.68 12.77 7.25
CA TYR A 143 19.42 12.59 7.96
C TYR A 143 18.28 12.20 7.01
N SER A 144 18.29 12.67 5.75
CA SER A 144 17.30 12.26 4.75
C SER A 144 17.40 10.77 4.45
N ASP A 145 18.62 10.27 4.24
CA ASP A 145 18.80 8.88 3.82
C ASP A 145 18.68 7.94 5.03
N ILE A 146 19.08 8.40 6.22
CA ILE A 146 18.80 7.68 7.48
C ILE A 146 17.30 7.66 7.78
N LEU A 147 16.56 8.76 7.57
CA LEU A 147 15.10 8.79 7.76
C LEU A 147 14.39 7.89 6.74
N ALA A 148 14.82 7.91 5.48
CA ALA A 148 14.34 7.02 4.44
C ALA A 148 14.64 5.55 4.76
N ALA A 149 15.85 5.26 5.27
CA ALA A 149 16.24 3.92 5.71
C ALA A 149 15.41 3.47 6.92
N ILE A 150 15.19 4.33 7.91
CA ILE A 150 14.34 4.02 9.06
C ILE A 150 12.88 3.80 8.63
N GLN A 151 12.34 4.62 7.72
CA GLN A 151 11.00 4.43 7.17
C GLN A 151 10.89 3.11 6.41
N ASN A 152 11.85 2.80 5.54
CA ASN A 152 11.90 1.52 4.83
C ASN A 152 12.00 0.34 5.80
N THR A 153 12.90 0.40 6.80
CA THR A 153 13.05 -0.64 7.82
C THR A 153 11.78 -0.78 8.67
N LEU A 154 11.06 0.31 8.98
CA LEU A 154 9.82 0.27 9.74
C LEU A 154 8.68 -0.34 8.92
N GLU A 155 8.59 -0.03 7.63
CA GLU A 155 7.62 -0.63 6.71
C GLU A 155 7.90 -2.13 6.46
N GLU A 156 9.18 -2.53 6.44
CA GLU A 156 9.59 -3.94 6.37
C GLU A 156 9.29 -4.70 7.67
N LEU A 157 9.52 -4.09 8.84
CA LEU A 157 9.33 -4.73 10.14
C LEU A 157 7.87 -4.75 10.63
N LEU A 158 7.06 -3.81 10.16
CA LEU A 158 5.63 -3.68 10.44
C LEU A 158 4.93 -3.31 9.14
N PRO A 159 4.51 -4.29 8.31
CA PRO A 159 3.71 -3.97 7.13
C PRO A 159 2.54 -3.11 7.59
N LEU A 160 2.44 -1.90 7.04
CA LEU A 160 1.44 -0.93 7.48
C LEU A 160 0.06 -1.52 7.19
N LYS A 161 -0.73 -1.74 8.24
CA LYS A 161 -2.06 -2.34 8.12
C LYS A 161 -3.17 -1.31 8.27
N ASN A 162 -4.20 -1.42 7.45
CA ASN A 162 -5.46 -0.72 7.62
C ASN A 162 -6.56 -1.76 7.78
N ASN A 163 -7.23 -1.76 8.94
CA ASN A 163 -8.22 -2.78 9.30
C ASN A 163 -7.73 -4.23 9.11
N GLY A 164 -6.47 -4.52 9.51
CA GLY A 164 -5.88 -5.86 9.40
C GLY A 164 -5.17 -6.17 8.08
N HIS A 165 -5.39 -5.37 7.03
CA HIS A 165 -4.84 -5.60 5.68
C HIS A 165 -3.63 -4.72 5.39
N ALA A 166 -2.54 -5.32 4.90
CA ALA A 166 -1.31 -4.59 4.61
C ALA A 166 -1.41 -3.77 3.31
N TYR A 167 -0.70 -2.64 3.27
CA TYR A 167 -0.65 -1.76 2.12
C TYR A 167 0.76 -1.22 1.85
N VAL A 168 0.97 -0.78 0.60
CA VAL A 168 2.23 -0.22 0.09
C VAL A 168 1.97 1.16 -0.52
N ASP A 169 2.81 2.15 -0.18
CA ASP A 169 2.84 3.45 -0.85
C ASP A 169 3.73 3.36 -2.10
N LEU A 170 3.15 3.32 -3.30
CA LEU A 170 3.93 3.35 -4.54
C LEU A 170 4.32 4.78 -4.98
N GLY A 171 4.00 5.81 -4.19
CA GLY A 171 4.28 7.21 -4.50
C GLY A 171 3.16 7.92 -5.27
N MET A 172 2.00 7.28 -5.47
CA MET A 172 0.87 7.85 -6.18
C MET A 172 0.18 8.95 -5.35
N ARG A 173 -0.25 10.01 -6.04
CA ARG A 173 -1.16 11.04 -5.51
C ARG A 173 -2.39 11.12 -6.39
N ASP A 174 -3.56 11.26 -5.79
CA ASP A 174 -4.81 11.50 -6.52
C ASP A 174 -4.92 12.96 -7.01
N ALA A 175 -5.99 13.29 -7.74
CA ALA A 175 -6.21 14.62 -8.31
C ALA A 175 -6.26 15.75 -7.27
N ASN A 176 -6.51 15.44 -5.99
CA ASN A 176 -6.54 16.39 -4.88
C ASN A 176 -5.23 16.40 -4.09
N GLY A 177 -4.20 15.69 -4.56
CA GLY A 177 -2.89 15.59 -3.90
C GLY A 177 -2.84 14.61 -2.72
N LYS A 178 -3.88 13.81 -2.50
CA LYS A 178 -3.93 12.83 -1.40
C LYS A 178 -3.20 11.54 -1.78
N SER A 179 -2.56 10.89 -0.82
CA SER A 179 -1.75 9.69 -1.09
C SER A 179 -2.63 8.47 -1.32
N VAL A 180 -2.35 7.71 -2.37
CA VAL A 180 -3.04 6.44 -2.70
C VAL A 180 -2.11 5.28 -2.40
N PHE A 181 -2.55 4.38 -1.51
CA PHE A 181 -1.82 3.19 -1.12
C PHE A 181 -2.51 1.94 -1.68
N TRP A 182 -1.70 0.97 -2.10
CA TRP A 182 -2.15 -0.28 -2.71
C TRP A 182 -2.11 -1.43 -1.72
N ALA A 183 -3.16 -2.27 -1.70
CA ALA A 183 -3.14 -3.50 -0.92
C ALA A 183 -2.06 -4.48 -1.39
N THR A 184 -1.48 -5.21 -0.45
CA THR A 184 -0.49 -6.26 -0.76
C THR A 184 -1.10 -7.52 -1.36
N CYS A 185 -2.39 -7.77 -1.14
CA CYS A 185 -3.12 -8.95 -1.67
C CYS A 185 -4.50 -8.55 -2.25
N ASN A 186 -5.11 -9.49 -2.98
CA ASN A 186 -6.49 -9.34 -3.49
C ASN A 186 -7.51 -9.47 -2.34
N VAL A 187 -8.73 -8.98 -2.54
CA VAL A 187 -9.84 -9.31 -1.62
C VAL A 187 -10.01 -10.83 -1.58
N GLY A 188 -10.13 -11.41 -0.38
CA GLY A 188 -10.23 -12.86 -0.17
C GLY A 188 -8.89 -13.60 -0.11
N ALA A 189 -7.76 -12.92 -0.35
CA ALA A 189 -6.42 -13.49 -0.23
C ALA A 189 -5.74 -13.14 1.11
N GLU A 190 -4.97 -14.08 1.65
CA GLU A 190 -4.14 -13.87 2.84
C GLU A 190 -2.74 -13.37 2.46
N ASN A 191 -2.18 -13.88 1.35
CA ASN A 191 -0.84 -13.56 0.87
C ASN A 191 -0.88 -12.88 -0.52
N PRO A 192 0.17 -12.12 -0.91
CA PRO A 192 0.24 -11.47 -2.22
C PRO A 192 0.09 -12.40 -3.43
N GLU A 193 0.61 -13.63 -3.31
CA GLU A 193 0.60 -14.69 -4.32
C GLU A 193 -0.76 -15.42 -4.45
N ASP A 194 -1.60 -15.34 -3.43
CA ASP A 194 -2.92 -15.97 -3.43
C ASP A 194 -3.87 -15.22 -4.38
N TYR A 195 -4.72 -15.97 -5.07
CA TYR A 195 -5.61 -15.41 -6.09
C TYR A 195 -6.75 -14.58 -5.50
N GLY A 196 -7.17 -14.92 -4.28
CA GLY A 196 -8.30 -14.31 -3.60
C GLY A 196 -9.64 -14.67 -4.25
N ASP A 197 -10.66 -13.89 -3.91
CA ASP A 197 -12.02 -14.07 -4.38
C ASP A 197 -12.26 -13.41 -5.73
N TYR A 198 -13.33 -13.85 -6.41
CA TYR A 198 -13.76 -13.33 -7.70
C TYR A 198 -15.16 -12.73 -7.56
N PHE A 199 -15.31 -11.51 -8.07
CA PHE A 199 -16.54 -10.73 -7.93
C PHE A 199 -17.10 -10.42 -9.31
N ALA A 200 -18.42 -10.45 -9.45
CA ALA A 200 -19.06 -9.72 -10.54
C ALA A 200 -18.95 -8.22 -10.25
N TRP A 201 -18.95 -7.39 -11.29
CA TRP A 201 -18.73 -5.96 -11.10
C TRP A 201 -19.85 -5.33 -10.27
N GLY A 202 -19.50 -4.61 -9.19
CA GLY A 202 -20.48 -4.03 -8.28
C GLY A 202 -21.17 -5.03 -7.33
N ASP A 203 -20.77 -6.30 -7.34
CA ASP A 203 -21.17 -7.26 -6.30
C ASP A 203 -20.22 -7.16 -5.11
N THR A 204 -20.77 -7.33 -3.91
CA THR A 204 -20.02 -7.24 -2.64
C THR A 204 -19.51 -8.58 -2.14
N GLU A 205 -19.93 -9.67 -2.77
CA GLU A 205 -19.59 -11.04 -2.40
C GLU A 205 -19.42 -11.90 -3.66
N PRO A 206 -18.62 -12.98 -3.60
CA PRO A 206 -18.53 -13.94 -4.70
C PRO A 206 -19.86 -14.69 -4.90
N ASN A 207 -20.07 -15.21 -6.12
CA ASN A 207 -21.25 -16.02 -6.47
C ASN A 207 -21.20 -17.45 -5.89
N TYR A 208 -20.05 -17.91 -5.43
CA TYR A 208 -19.84 -19.23 -4.83
C TYR A 208 -19.76 -19.15 -3.29
N GLN A 209 -20.05 -20.27 -2.65
CA GLN A 209 -19.85 -20.52 -1.22
C GLN A 209 -18.45 -21.05 -0.95
N SER A 210 -17.97 -21.97 -1.81
CA SER A 210 -16.63 -22.54 -1.73
C SER A 210 -16.19 -23.08 -3.10
N ILE A 211 -14.88 -23.16 -3.28
CA ILE A 211 -14.22 -23.85 -4.38
C ILE A 211 -13.30 -24.88 -3.72
N ALA A 212 -13.45 -26.16 -4.04
CA ALA A 212 -12.60 -27.22 -3.54
C ALA A 212 -11.29 -27.30 -4.33
N ASP A 213 -10.28 -27.98 -3.76
CA ASP A 213 -8.95 -28.15 -4.38
C ASP A 213 -8.99 -28.82 -5.76
N ASP A 214 -10.01 -29.65 -6.02
CA ASP A 214 -10.22 -30.31 -7.32
C ASP A 214 -10.94 -29.43 -8.35
N GLY A 215 -11.26 -28.18 -8.00
CA GLY A 215 -11.98 -27.22 -8.82
C GLY A 215 -13.50 -27.30 -8.71
N THR A 216 -14.06 -28.20 -7.90
CA THR A 216 -15.51 -28.30 -7.69
C THR A 216 -16.05 -27.06 -6.99
N VAL A 217 -17.07 -26.43 -7.56
CA VAL A 217 -17.68 -25.21 -7.04
C VAL A 217 -19.00 -25.51 -6.35
N THR A 218 -19.18 -24.99 -5.14
CA THR A 218 -20.48 -24.92 -4.48
C THR A 218 -21.05 -23.51 -4.67
N TRP A 219 -22.09 -23.36 -5.48
CA TRP A 219 -22.71 -22.06 -5.75
C TRP A 219 -23.63 -21.59 -4.61
N LYS A 220 -23.76 -20.26 -4.43
CA LYS A 220 -24.77 -19.70 -3.53
C LYS A 220 -26.18 -19.92 -4.08
N THR A 221 -27.19 -19.93 -3.21
CA THR A 221 -28.59 -20.04 -3.61
C THR A 221 -28.95 -18.98 -4.66
N GLY A 222 -29.51 -19.41 -5.79
CA GLY A 222 -29.86 -18.52 -6.91
C GLY A 222 -28.68 -18.11 -7.80
N LYS A 223 -27.48 -18.64 -7.56
CA LYS A 223 -26.31 -18.46 -8.43
C LYS A 223 -25.99 -19.78 -9.13
N VAL A 224 -25.63 -19.71 -10.40
CA VAL A 224 -25.21 -20.87 -11.21
C VAL A 224 -23.87 -20.63 -11.90
N GLY A 225 -23.28 -19.45 -11.70
CA GLY A 225 -22.01 -19.05 -12.29
C GLY A 225 -21.87 -17.54 -12.36
N PHE A 226 -20.99 -17.08 -13.22
CA PHE A 226 -20.79 -15.69 -13.62
C PHE A 226 -21.55 -15.39 -14.92
N PHE A 227 -22.85 -15.69 -14.88
CA PHE A 227 -23.83 -15.44 -15.94
C PHE A 227 -24.64 -14.17 -15.65
N TRP A 228 -25.32 -13.65 -16.67
CA TRP A 228 -26.27 -12.53 -16.49
C TRP A 228 -27.42 -12.91 -15.55
N GLU A 229 -27.96 -14.12 -15.62
CA GLU A 229 -28.99 -14.60 -14.68
C GLU A 229 -28.49 -14.70 -13.23
N SER A 230 -27.18 -14.83 -13.02
CA SER A 230 -26.55 -14.81 -11.71
C SER A 230 -26.04 -13.43 -11.30
N TYR A 231 -26.15 -12.42 -12.17
CA TYR A 231 -25.67 -11.08 -11.89
C TYR A 231 -26.70 -10.33 -11.04
N ARG A 232 -26.27 -9.79 -9.89
CA ARG A 232 -27.17 -9.17 -8.88
C ARG A 232 -28.11 -8.11 -9.45
N TRP A 233 -27.65 -7.43 -10.48
CA TRP A 233 -28.35 -6.30 -11.05
C TRP A 233 -29.22 -6.68 -12.24
N VAL A 234 -29.46 -7.96 -12.52
CA VAL A 234 -30.41 -8.39 -13.55
C VAL A 234 -31.79 -8.65 -12.92
N GLU A 235 -32.86 -8.25 -13.62
CA GLU A 235 -34.24 -8.55 -13.24
C GLU A 235 -34.43 -10.05 -12.93
N ASP A 236 -35.19 -10.35 -11.88
CA ASP A 236 -35.40 -11.74 -11.45
C ASP A 236 -36.00 -12.60 -12.58
N GLY A 237 -35.44 -13.80 -12.76
CA GLY A 237 -35.81 -14.72 -13.83
C GLY A 237 -35.40 -14.28 -15.25
N GLN A 238 -34.56 -13.26 -15.41
CA GLN A 238 -33.99 -12.87 -16.71
C GLN A 238 -32.52 -13.30 -16.85
N ASP A 239 -32.09 -13.53 -18.10
CA ASP A 239 -30.77 -14.08 -18.44
C ASP A 239 -29.94 -13.20 -19.40
N ARG A 240 -30.39 -11.96 -19.63
CA ARG A 240 -29.79 -11.06 -20.63
C ARG A 240 -29.28 -9.78 -20.01
N TRP A 241 -28.13 -9.32 -20.51
CA TRP A 241 -27.58 -8.01 -20.17
C TRP A 241 -28.54 -6.85 -20.41
N LYS A 242 -29.52 -6.99 -21.32
CA LYS A 242 -30.57 -6.00 -21.57
C LYS A 242 -31.60 -5.88 -20.44
N ARG A 243 -31.40 -6.58 -19.31
CA ARG A 243 -32.27 -6.59 -18.14
C ARG A 243 -31.57 -6.12 -16.86
N ILE A 244 -30.44 -5.45 -16.98
CA ILE A 244 -29.67 -4.82 -15.88
C ILE A 244 -30.36 -3.61 -15.23
N THR A 245 -30.87 -3.69 -14.01
CA THR A 245 -31.65 -2.63 -13.37
C THR A 245 -30.82 -1.49 -12.75
N LYS A 246 -29.48 -1.59 -12.74
CA LYS A 246 -28.58 -0.62 -12.08
C LYS A 246 -27.37 -0.28 -12.94
N TYR A 247 -26.92 0.96 -12.78
CA TYR A 247 -25.80 1.56 -13.51
C TYR A 247 -26.05 1.57 -15.02
N THR A 248 -27.22 2.09 -15.36
CA THR A 248 -27.75 2.21 -16.72
C THR A 248 -27.81 3.67 -17.13
N PHE A 249 -27.56 3.92 -18.41
CA PHE A 249 -27.62 5.26 -19.00
C PHE A 249 -28.41 5.20 -20.31
N ALA A 250 -29.06 6.31 -20.66
CA ALA A 250 -29.79 6.44 -21.90
C ALA A 250 -28.82 6.36 -23.08
N ASP A 251 -28.94 5.31 -23.89
CA ASP A 251 -28.18 5.12 -25.14
C ASP A 251 -28.94 5.62 -26.38
N ASN A 252 -30.18 6.09 -26.18
CA ASN A 252 -31.13 6.51 -27.22
C ASN A 252 -31.47 5.41 -28.24
N ASP A 253 -31.13 4.15 -27.95
CA ASP A 253 -31.57 2.99 -28.75
C ASP A 253 -32.99 2.60 -28.32
N LYS A 254 -33.98 3.15 -29.03
CA LYS A 254 -35.40 2.92 -28.78
C LYS A 254 -35.98 1.74 -29.55
N ASP A 255 -35.21 1.16 -30.46
CA ASP A 255 -35.65 0.05 -31.33
C ASP A 255 -35.68 -1.30 -30.57
N GLY A 256 -35.10 -1.35 -29.36
CA GLY A 256 -35.22 -2.43 -28.38
C GLY A 256 -35.70 -1.91 -27.03
N THR A 257 -37.02 -1.78 -26.85
CA THR A 257 -37.80 -1.18 -25.74
C THR A 257 -37.54 -1.70 -24.30
N TRP A 258 -36.41 -2.35 -24.04
CA TRP A 258 -36.03 -2.89 -22.73
C TRP A 258 -35.82 -1.78 -21.69
N TRP A 259 -35.21 -0.67 -22.11
CA TRP A 259 -34.89 0.48 -21.27
C TRP A 259 -35.80 1.68 -21.47
N TYR A 260 -36.82 1.57 -22.32
CA TYR A 260 -37.69 2.66 -22.68
C TYR A 260 -39.17 2.26 -22.60
N GLU A 261 -39.96 3.08 -21.91
CA GLU A 261 -41.42 3.04 -21.98
C GLU A 261 -41.89 4.28 -22.76
N GLY A 262 -42.21 4.08 -24.04
CA GLY A 262 -42.34 5.17 -24.99
C GLY A 262 -41.01 5.91 -25.15
N ASP A 263 -41.01 7.23 -24.92
CA ASP A 263 -39.80 8.06 -24.95
C ASP A 263 -39.08 8.16 -23.60
N THR A 264 -39.61 7.52 -22.55
CA THR A 264 -39.08 7.64 -21.19
C THR A 264 -38.08 6.53 -20.89
N PHE A 265 -36.83 6.90 -20.59
CA PHE A 265 -35.81 5.96 -20.12
C PHE A 265 -36.16 5.45 -18.72
N LYS A 266 -36.21 4.13 -18.55
CA LYS A 266 -36.57 3.42 -17.30
C LYS A 266 -35.38 3.08 -16.42
N GLY A 267 -34.16 3.23 -16.92
CA GLY A 267 -32.95 2.97 -16.15
C GLY A 267 -32.71 4.03 -15.07
N ASP A 268 -31.73 3.78 -14.20
CA ASP A 268 -31.35 4.68 -13.10
C ASP A 268 -30.55 5.93 -13.55
N ASN A 269 -30.44 6.13 -14.87
CA ASN A 269 -29.84 7.28 -15.57
C ASN A 269 -28.52 7.78 -14.96
N ARG A 270 -27.67 6.84 -14.55
CA ARG A 270 -26.32 7.11 -14.07
C ARG A 270 -25.44 7.35 -15.30
N ASP A 271 -25.47 8.57 -15.83
CA ASP A 271 -24.66 8.95 -16.98
C ASP A 271 -23.17 8.74 -16.69
N GLY A 272 -22.49 8.12 -17.66
CA GLY A 272 -21.09 7.76 -17.56
C GLY A 272 -20.14 8.93 -17.82
N VAL A 273 -20.47 10.18 -17.47
CA VAL A 273 -19.58 11.32 -17.69
C VAL A 273 -19.14 11.98 -16.38
N GLU A 274 -19.99 12.02 -15.34
CA GLU A 274 -19.60 12.44 -13.98
C GLU A 274 -19.56 11.29 -12.95
N HIS A 275 -20.07 10.11 -13.31
CA HIS A 275 -20.32 9.00 -12.36
C HIS A 275 -19.73 7.65 -12.77
N ARG A 276 -18.59 7.64 -13.46
CA ARG A 276 -17.86 6.39 -13.77
C ARG A 276 -16.99 5.89 -12.63
N ASP A 277 -17.25 6.21 -11.38
CA ASP A 277 -16.53 5.63 -10.25
C ASP A 277 -17.52 5.44 -9.10
N PHE A 278 -17.86 4.20 -8.77
CA PHE A 278 -18.76 4.00 -7.62
C PHE A 278 -18.06 4.35 -6.29
N ALA A 279 -16.72 4.37 -6.24
CA ALA A 279 -15.98 4.63 -5.01
C ALA A 279 -16.13 6.08 -4.50
N SER A 280 -16.55 6.99 -5.37
CA SER A 280 -16.82 8.40 -5.02
C SER A 280 -18.25 8.65 -4.52
N TYR A 281 -19.24 7.76 -4.79
CA TYR A 281 -20.65 8.08 -4.53
C TYR A 281 -21.53 6.96 -3.97
N ASN A 282 -21.15 5.68 -4.04
CA ASN A 282 -22.03 4.60 -3.57
C ASN A 282 -21.28 3.43 -2.96
N TYR A 283 -20.98 3.58 -1.67
CA TYR A 283 -20.17 2.67 -0.86
C TYR A 283 -20.77 1.26 -0.67
N GLU A 284 -22.06 1.08 -0.96
CA GLU A 284 -22.76 -0.18 -0.71
C GLU A 284 -22.45 -1.27 -1.74
N HIS A 285 -21.84 -0.93 -2.87
CA HIS A 285 -21.60 -1.85 -4.00
C HIS A 285 -20.10 -2.09 -4.26
N ASP A 286 -19.22 -1.69 -3.34
CA ASP A 286 -17.77 -1.90 -3.43
C ASP A 286 -17.37 -3.24 -2.80
N ALA A 287 -16.84 -4.17 -3.58
CA ALA A 287 -16.33 -5.45 -3.07
C ALA A 287 -15.23 -5.27 -2.01
N ALA A 288 -14.23 -4.45 -2.27
CA ALA A 288 -13.14 -4.21 -1.33
C ALA A 288 -13.66 -3.59 -0.03
N ARG A 289 -14.52 -2.58 -0.11
CA ARG A 289 -15.05 -1.94 1.09
C ARG A 289 -16.00 -2.84 1.88
N ALA A 290 -16.84 -3.62 1.19
CA ALA A 290 -17.77 -4.52 1.83
C ALA A 290 -17.05 -5.62 2.61
N ASN A 291 -15.93 -6.13 2.09
CA ASN A 291 -15.18 -7.21 2.71
C ASN A 291 -14.17 -6.68 3.74
N TRP A 292 -13.41 -5.64 3.42
CA TRP A 292 -12.30 -5.16 4.25
C TRP A 292 -12.64 -3.94 5.11
N LYS A 293 -13.84 -3.36 4.95
CA LYS A 293 -14.37 -2.22 5.73
C LYS A 293 -13.45 -0.99 5.69
N GLY A 294 -13.72 -0.01 6.55
CA GLY A 294 -12.95 1.24 6.62
C GLY A 294 -13.01 2.04 5.32
N ASN A 295 -11.85 2.54 4.89
CA ASN A 295 -11.68 3.36 3.68
C ASN A 295 -11.16 2.55 2.48
N TRP A 296 -11.10 1.23 2.58
CA TRP A 296 -10.73 0.37 1.46
C TRP A 296 -11.73 0.50 0.33
N ARG A 297 -11.23 0.53 -0.91
CA ARG A 297 -12.08 0.62 -2.10
C ARG A 297 -11.44 -0.06 -3.30
N THR A 298 -12.28 -0.37 -4.28
CA THR A 298 -11.83 -0.83 -5.59
C THR A 298 -11.09 0.30 -6.32
N PRO A 299 -9.97 0.03 -7.03
CA PRO A 299 -9.23 1.08 -7.73
C PRO A 299 -10.01 1.64 -8.91
N THR A 300 -9.78 2.91 -9.19
CA THR A 300 -10.34 3.62 -10.34
C THR A 300 -9.55 3.34 -11.62
N ASP A 301 -10.12 3.68 -12.77
CA ASP A 301 -9.43 3.61 -14.07
C ASP A 301 -8.20 4.52 -14.12
N ALA A 302 -8.25 5.68 -13.46
CA ALA A 302 -7.14 6.62 -13.37
C ALA A 302 -5.97 6.02 -12.56
N GLU A 303 -6.25 5.27 -11.50
CA GLU A 303 -5.23 4.60 -10.69
C GLU A 303 -4.57 3.45 -11.42
N TRP A 304 -5.36 2.64 -12.14
CA TRP A 304 -4.81 1.62 -13.01
C TRP A 304 -3.97 2.22 -14.14
N THR A 305 -4.41 3.35 -14.71
CA THR A 305 -3.65 4.08 -15.73
C THR A 305 -2.36 4.65 -15.17
N TRP A 306 -2.38 5.21 -13.96
CA TRP A 306 -1.19 5.71 -13.29
C TRP A 306 -0.15 4.61 -13.08
N LEU A 307 -0.59 3.44 -12.61
CA LEU A 307 0.29 2.30 -12.33
C LEU A 307 0.88 1.69 -13.61
N ARG A 308 0.21 1.87 -14.76
CA ARG A 308 0.67 1.43 -16.07
C ARG A 308 1.60 2.40 -16.80
N ASP A 309 1.74 3.63 -16.34
CA ASP A 309 2.64 4.58 -16.97
C ASP A 309 4.09 4.16 -16.67
N ASP A 310 4.87 3.90 -17.72
CA ASP A 310 6.28 3.49 -17.63
C ASP A 310 7.16 4.51 -16.88
N LYS A 311 6.72 5.76 -16.76
CA LYS A 311 7.39 6.77 -15.92
C LYS A 311 7.19 6.53 -14.43
N ASN A 312 6.06 5.92 -14.05
CA ASN A 312 5.67 5.71 -12.66
C ASN A 312 6.09 4.34 -12.16
N CYS A 313 5.94 3.29 -12.98
CA CYS A 313 6.19 1.92 -12.56
C CYS A 313 6.84 1.08 -13.67
N LYS A 314 7.67 0.13 -13.26
CA LYS A 314 8.20 -0.95 -14.10
C LYS A 314 7.44 -2.24 -13.82
N TRP A 315 7.08 -2.97 -14.88
CA TRP A 315 6.33 -4.23 -14.82
C TRP A 315 7.18 -5.39 -15.31
N GLU A 316 7.27 -6.45 -14.51
CA GLU A 316 8.08 -7.64 -14.84
C GLU A 316 7.31 -8.93 -14.51
N TRP A 317 7.08 -9.75 -15.54
CA TRP A 317 6.47 -11.06 -15.37
C TRP A 317 7.35 -11.98 -14.52
N GLN A 318 6.75 -12.57 -13.50
CA GLN A 318 7.35 -13.59 -12.66
C GLN A 318 6.78 -14.94 -13.05
N VAL A 319 7.67 -15.85 -13.45
CA VAL A 319 7.34 -17.26 -13.70
C VAL A 319 7.18 -18.07 -12.41
N ASP A 320 7.71 -17.55 -11.30
CA ASP A 320 7.58 -18.07 -9.96
C ASP A 320 7.81 -16.93 -8.94
N TYR A 321 6.75 -16.56 -8.22
CA TYR A 321 6.76 -15.66 -7.08
C TYR A 321 6.04 -16.39 -5.94
N ASN A 322 6.82 -17.02 -5.06
CA ASN A 322 6.33 -17.88 -3.97
C ASN A 322 5.34 -18.97 -4.45
N GLY A 323 5.59 -19.58 -5.62
CA GLY A 323 4.73 -20.60 -6.20
C GLY A 323 3.62 -20.09 -7.12
N ALA A 324 3.42 -18.77 -7.22
CA ALA A 324 2.46 -18.17 -8.14
C ALA A 324 3.14 -17.50 -9.35
N LYS A 325 2.46 -17.54 -10.50
CA LYS A 325 2.82 -16.72 -11.67
C LYS A 325 2.07 -15.41 -11.63
N GLY A 326 2.66 -14.36 -12.16
CA GLY A 326 2.02 -13.04 -12.19
C GLY A 326 3.00 -11.94 -12.51
N MET A 327 2.67 -10.74 -12.05
CA MET A 327 3.38 -9.54 -12.43
C MET A 327 3.90 -8.81 -11.20
N LEU A 328 5.22 -8.58 -11.17
CA LEU A 328 5.84 -7.72 -10.18
C LEU A 328 5.84 -6.29 -10.70
N VAL A 329 5.22 -5.38 -9.95
CA VAL A 329 5.17 -3.96 -10.27
C VAL A 329 6.08 -3.22 -9.30
N THR A 330 7.09 -2.54 -9.83
CA THR A 330 8.06 -1.76 -9.05
C THR A 330 7.84 -0.27 -9.31
N SER A 331 7.66 0.52 -8.25
CA SER A 331 7.57 1.98 -8.37
C SER A 331 8.93 2.57 -8.76
N ASN A 332 8.95 3.37 -9.82
CA ASN A 332 10.12 4.15 -10.22
C ASN A 332 10.34 5.37 -9.31
N ILE A 333 9.39 5.70 -8.42
CA ILE A 333 9.46 6.85 -7.51
C ILE A 333 10.22 6.48 -6.24
N ASN A 334 9.93 5.31 -5.66
CA ASN A 334 10.47 4.93 -4.36
C ASN A 334 10.98 3.48 -4.28
N GLY A 335 10.97 2.73 -5.38
CA GLY A 335 11.48 1.36 -5.45
C GLY A 335 10.61 0.30 -4.76
N LYS A 336 9.47 0.68 -4.17
CA LYS A 336 8.57 -0.28 -3.51
C LYS A 336 7.79 -1.10 -4.53
N VAL A 337 7.38 -2.29 -4.13
CA VAL A 337 6.81 -3.30 -5.04
C VAL A 337 5.43 -3.79 -4.59
N ILE A 338 4.59 -4.16 -5.56
CA ILE A 338 3.42 -5.03 -5.36
C ILE A 338 3.46 -6.18 -6.35
N PHE A 339 2.88 -7.32 -5.97
CA PHE A 339 2.69 -8.46 -6.86
C PHE A 339 1.22 -8.63 -7.22
N LEU A 340 0.93 -8.77 -8.52
CA LEU A 340 -0.39 -9.05 -9.06
C LEU A 340 -0.39 -10.50 -9.61
N PRO A 341 -1.01 -11.47 -8.91
CA PRO A 341 -1.04 -12.84 -9.37
C PRO A 341 -1.84 -12.98 -10.67
N ALA A 342 -1.44 -13.93 -11.51
CA ALA A 342 -2.20 -14.36 -12.68
C ALA A 342 -3.39 -15.23 -12.23
N ALA A 343 -4.35 -14.62 -11.54
CA ALA A 343 -5.50 -15.28 -10.93
C ALA A 343 -6.52 -15.84 -11.95
N GLY A 344 -6.33 -15.62 -13.25
CA GLY A 344 -7.28 -16.01 -14.27
C GLY A 344 -8.55 -15.18 -14.22
N TYR A 345 -9.67 -15.82 -14.54
CA TYR A 345 -11.01 -15.24 -14.46
C TYR A 345 -12.12 -16.27 -14.57
N TRP A 346 -13.27 -15.95 -14.00
CA TRP A 346 -14.49 -16.73 -14.24
C TRP A 346 -15.23 -16.23 -15.46
N LEU A 347 -15.51 -17.18 -16.35
CA LEU A 347 -16.47 -17.03 -17.42
C LEU A 347 -17.52 -18.11 -17.22
N THR A 348 -18.79 -17.72 -17.19
CA THR A 348 -19.88 -18.67 -16.95
C THR A 348 -19.64 -19.44 -15.65
N ASP A 349 -19.67 -20.75 -15.69
CA ASP A 349 -19.48 -21.70 -14.59
C ASP A 349 -18.05 -22.25 -14.48
N ASN A 350 -17.07 -21.67 -15.18
CA ASN A 350 -15.70 -22.19 -15.23
C ASN A 350 -14.64 -21.11 -14.95
N LEU A 351 -13.58 -21.51 -14.23
CA LEU A 351 -12.39 -20.70 -14.00
C LEU A 351 -11.39 -20.95 -15.12
N HIS A 352 -10.91 -19.88 -15.75
CA HIS A 352 -10.03 -19.94 -16.92
C HIS A 352 -8.69 -19.25 -16.67
N ALA A 353 -7.65 -19.74 -17.36
CA ALA A 353 -6.36 -19.08 -17.53
C ALA A 353 -5.60 -18.74 -16.24
N THR A 354 -5.83 -19.49 -15.15
CA THR A 354 -5.03 -19.42 -13.91
C THR A 354 -3.55 -19.65 -14.22
N GLY A 355 -2.68 -18.82 -13.67
CA GLY A 355 -1.24 -18.82 -13.93
C GLY A 355 -0.83 -18.25 -15.29
N PHE A 356 -1.78 -17.80 -16.12
CA PHE A 356 -1.51 -17.25 -17.46
C PHE A 356 -2.05 -15.84 -17.66
N TRP A 357 -3.26 -15.55 -17.15
CA TRP A 357 -3.89 -14.22 -17.16
C TRP A 357 -4.19 -13.77 -15.74
N GLY A 358 -4.28 -12.47 -15.50
CA GLY A 358 -4.91 -11.90 -14.31
C GLY A 358 -5.81 -10.74 -14.73
N ASN A 359 -7.05 -10.72 -14.25
CA ASN A 359 -8.01 -9.67 -14.57
C ASN A 359 -8.48 -9.03 -13.28
N TYR A 360 -8.49 -7.70 -13.27
CA TYR A 360 -8.77 -6.90 -12.09
C TYR A 360 -9.82 -5.86 -12.40
N TRP A 361 -10.86 -5.78 -11.59
CA TRP A 361 -11.87 -4.76 -11.74
C TRP A 361 -11.32 -3.36 -11.46
N SER A 362 -11.74 -2.42 -12.30
CA SER A 362 -11.83 -1.01 -11.94
C SER A 362 -13.20 -0.72 -11.35
N SER A 363 -13.30 0.30 -10.51
CA SER A 363 -14.58 0.85 -10.06
C SER A 363 -15.37 1.56 -11.17
N CYS A 364 -14.80 1.63 -12.38
CA CYS A 364 -15.35 2.36 -13.51
C CYS A 364 -16.16 1.53 -14.50
N LEU A 365 -17.26 2.13 -15.00
CA LEU A 365 -18.05 1.59 -16.11
C LEU A 365 -17.28 1.71 -17.44
N GLY A 366 -17.55 0.79 -18.35
CA GLY A 366 -17.13 0.89 -19.74
C GLY A 366 -18.00 1.86 -20.55
N GLU A 367 -17.69 2.00 -21.83
CA GLU A 367 -18.45 2.85 -22.76
C GLU A 367 -19.86 2.31 -23.04
N GLU A 368 -20.03 0.99 -22.96
CA GLU A 368 -21.33 0.34 -23.10
C GLU A 368 -21.86 -0.14 -21.75
N VAL A 369 -23.18 -0.13 -21.61
CA VAL A 369 -23.89 -0.38 -20.35
C VAL A 369 -23.64 -1.80 -19.76
N LEU A 370 -23.29 -2.77 -20.60
CA LEU A 370 -22.98 -4.13 -20.17
C LEU A 370 -21.52 -4.32 -19.73
N TYR A 371 -20.66 -3.31 -19.90
CA TYR A 371 -19.23 -3.40 -19.64
C TYR A 371 -18.77 -2.57 -18.45
N ALA A 372 -17.74 -3.07 -17.78
CA ALA A 372 -16.93 -2.34 -16.81
C ALA A 372 -15.45 -2.42 -17.17
N ARG A 373 -14.68 -1.45 -16.70
CA ARG A 373 -13.26 -1.31 -16.99
C ARG A 373 -12.46 -2.33 -16.20
N ILE A 374 -11.41 -2.86 -16.83
CA ILE A 374 -10.49 -3.81 -16.21
C ILE A 374 -9.05 -3.47 -16.53
N LEU A 375 -8.17 -3.78 -15.59
CA LEU A 375 -6.77 -4.07 -15.88
C LEU A 375 -6.65 -5.57 -16.20
N TYR A 376 -5.92 -5.90 -17.26
CA TYR A 376 -5.50 -7.27 -17.53
C TYR A 376 -3.97 -7.38 -17.54
N ILE A 377 -3.47 -8.54 -17.12
CA ILE A 377 -2.07 -8.96 -17.19
C ILE A 377 -2.00 -10.35 -17.83
N TYR A 378 -0.93 -10.65 -18.59
CA TYR A 378 -0.70 -12.01 -19.09
C TYR A 378 0.78 -12.24 -19.45
N SER A 379 1.18 -13.51 -19.55
CA SER A 379 2.59 -13.91 -19.73
C SER A 379 3.16 -13.72 -21.16
N GLY A 380 2.54 -12.88 -21.99
CA GLY A 380 3.00 -12.70 -23.38
C GLY A 380 4.18 -11.73 -23.47
N GLY A 381 5.20 -12.07 -24.25
CA GLY A 381 6.39 -11.22 -24.44
C GLY A 381 7.48 -11.43 -23.38
N GLU A 382 8.63 -10.77 -23.54
CA GLU A 382 9.83 -10.94 -22.69
C GLU A 382 9.60 -10.48 -21.23
N HIS A 383 8.76 -9.48 -21.02
CA HIS A 383 8.43 -8.92 -19.70
C HIS A 383 6.99 -9.21 -19.25
N GLY A 384 6.25 -10.06 -19.99
CA GLY A 384 4.80 -10.12 -19.90
C GLY A 384 4.14 -8.87 -20.49
N ASN A 385 2.82 -8.90 -20.56
CA ASN A 385 2.00 -7.82 -21.11
C ASN A 385 0.91 -7.43 -20.12
N HIS A 386 0.51 -6.16 -20.18
CA HIS A 386 -0.54 -5.61 -19.34
C HIS A 386 -1.27 -4.48 -20.08
N GLY A 387 -2.53 -4.24 -19.75
CA GLY A 387 -3.32 -3.23 -20.44
C GLY A 387 -4.67 -2.96 -19.80
N MET A 388 -5.35 -1.92 -20.29
CA MET A 388 -6.73 -1.62 -19.92
C MET A 388 -7.69 -2.12 -20.99
N SER A 389 -8.84 -2.63 -20.56
CA SER A 389 -9.93 -3.01 -21.45
C SER A 389 -11.28 -2.80 -20.77
N SER A 390 -12.36 -3.20 -21.43
CA SER A 390 -13.71 -3.24 -20.88
C SER A 390 -14.28 -4.65 -21.07
N ASN A 391 -14.98 -5.19 -20.08
CA ASN A 391 -15.55 -6.53 -20.19
C ASN A 391 -16.87 -6.67 -19.42
N ARG A 392 -17.61 -7.76 -19.70
CA ARG A 392 -18.97 -7.97 -19.22
C ARG A 392 -19.05 -7.92 -17.71
N ARG A 393 -19.94 -7.10 -17.17
CA ARG A 393 -20.08 -6.89 -15.72
C ARG A 393 -20.44 -8.16 -14.93
N CYS A 394 -21.02 -9.17 -15.58
CA CYS A 394 -21.35 -10.44 -14.93
C CYS A 394 -20.16 -11.38 -14.72
N LEU A 395 -18.99 -11.11 -15.31
CA LEU A 395 -17.79 -11.98 -15.20
C LEU A 395 -17.14 -11.89 -13.82
N GLY A 396 -16.42 -12.93 -13.43
CA GLY A 396 -15.74 -12.96 -12.13
C GLY A 396 -14.27 -12.58 -12.26
N TYR A 397 -13.91 -11.40 -11.75
CA TYR A 397 -12.53 -10.93 -11.69
C TYR A 397 -12.12 -10.57 -10.27
N SER A 398 -10.81 -10.54 -10.04
CA SER A 398 -10.22 -10.16 -8.77
C SER A 398 -10.38 -8.66 -8.51
N VAL A 399 -10.30 -8.29 -7.25
CA VAL A 399 -10.21 -6.89 -6.82
C VAL A 399 -8.93 -6.72 -6.02
N ARG A 400 -8.08 -5.78 -6.44
CA ARG A 400 -6.86 -5.38 -5.73
C ARG A 400 -7.13 -4.04 -5.02
N PRO A 401 -7.42 -4.02 -3.71
CA PRO A 401 -7.91 -2.80 -3.06
C PRO A 401 -6.89 -1.66 -3.00
N VAL A 402 -7.39 -0.43 -2.89
CA VAL A 402 -6.61 0.78 -2.57
C VAL A 402 -7.25 1.57 -1.43
N ILE A 403 -6.47 2.45 -0.80
CA ILE A 403 -6.93 3.42 0.20
C ILE A 403 -6.31 4.79 -0.05
N ASN A 404 -7.08 5.85 0.20
CA ASN A 404 -6.52 7.20 0.28
C ASN A 404 -6.32 7.58 1.74
N LYS A 405 -5.12 8.04 2.13
CA LYS A 405 -4.87 8.62 3.45
C LYS A 405 -4.50 10.08 3.40
#